data_AF-F2Z9D2-F1
#
_entry.id   AF-F2Z9D2-F1
#
_cell.length_a   1.000
_cell.length_b   1.000
_cell.length_c   1.000
_cell.angle_alpha   90.00
_cell.angle_beta   90.00
_cell.angle_gamma   90.00
#
_symmetry.space_group_name_H-M   'P 1'
#
loop_
_entity.id
_entity.type
_entity.pdbx_description
1 polymer ?
#
loop_
_entity_poly.entity_id
_entity_poly.type
_entity_poly.pdbx_seq_one_letter_code
_entity_poly.pdbx_strand_id
1 'polypeptide(L)'
;YHQFDGDGMVHGIRIKDGKATYVSHYVRTSKLRQEEYFGGAKFMKVGDMKGFFGLVTVYLQILRAKLKVLDMSYGNGTANTALVYHHGKLLALQEADKPYVLKVLEDGDLQTLGMLDYDKRLKHSFTAHPKVDPFTGEMFTFGYSHEPPYITYRVISKEGEMQDPVPITIPDPIMMHDFAITKN
;
A
#
# COMPACT_ATOMS: atom_id res chain seq x y z
N TYR A 1 11.86 8.92 -13.69
CA TYR A 1 10.90 7.79 -13.64
C TYR A 1 11.64 6.48 -13.41
N HIS A 2 11.24 5.72 -12.40
CA HIS A 2 11.69 4.36 -12.10
C HIS A 2 10.53 3.38 -12.30
N GLN A 3 10.81 2.10 -12.58
CA GLN A 3 9.77 1.08 -12.80
C GLN A 3 8.82 0.93 -11.59
N PHE A 4 9.31 1.19 -10.37
CA PHE A 4 8.53 1.12 -9.13
C PHE A 4 7.60 2.32 -8.89
N ASP A 5 7.70 3.39 -9.70
CA ASP A 5 6.94 4.63 -9.50
C ASP A 5 5.53 4.61 -10.14
N GLY A 6 5.24 3.59 -10.94
CA GLY A 6 3.99 3.49 -11.71
C GLY A 6 2.78 3.23 -10.83
N ASP A 7 1.61 3.73 -11.24
CA ASP A 7 0.35 3.44 -10.54
C ASP A 7 -0.02 1.96 -10.64
N GLY A 8 -0.55 1.41 -9.55
CA GLY A 8 -0.90 -0.01 -9.47
C GLY A 8 -2.05 -0.35 -10.40
N MET A 9 -1.85 -1.33 -11.27
CA MET A 9 -2.87 -1.88 -12.15
C MET A 9 -3.02 -3.37 -11.86
N VAL A 10 -4.23 -3.79 -11.52
CA VAL A 10 -4.54 -5.19 -11.22
C VAL A 10 -5.13 -5.85 -12.45
N HIS A 11 -4.60 -7.02 -12.77
CA HIS A 11 -5.11 -7.91 -13.80
C HIS A 11 -5.85 -9.06 -13.12
N GLY A 12 -7.12 -9.24 -13.43
CA GLY A 12 -7.95 -10.32 -12.91
C GLY A 12 -8.33 -11.28 -14.02
N ILE A 13 -8.22 -12.59 -13.77
CA ILE A 13 -8.78 -13.63 -14.63
C ILE A 13 -9.70 -14.50 -13.77
N ARG A 14 -11.00 -14.43 -14.02
CA ARG A 14 -11.98 -15.31 -13.38
C ARG A 14 -12.20 -16.54 -14.23
N ILE A 15 -12.00 -17.72 -13.64
CA ILE A 15 -12.25 -19.01 -14.30
C ILE A 15 -13.46 -19.67 -13.62
N LYS A 16 -14.54 -19.90 -14.38
CA LYS A 16 -15.76 -20.55 -13.90
C LYS A 16 -16.44 -21.32 -15.02
N ASP A 17 -16.89 -22.55 -14.75
CA ASP A 17 -17.63 -23.40 -15.69
C ASP A 17 -16.93 -23.55 -17.06
N GLY A 18 -15.59 -23.69 -17.03
CA GLY A 18 -14.76 -23.82 -18.24
C GLY A 18 -14.56 -22.53 -19.05
N LYS A 19 -15.02 -21.37 -18.55
CA LYS A 19 -14.86 -20.05 -19.21
C LYS A 19 -13.93 -19.14 -18.41
N ALA A 20 -13.25 -18.24 -19.12
CA ALA A 20 -12.40 -17.21 -18.54
C ALA A 20 -12.94 -15.80 -18.86
N THR A 21 -12.99 -14.94 -17.84
CA THR A 21 -13.27 -13.50 -17.98
C THR A 21 -12.04 -12.72 -17.51
N TYR A 22 -11.58 -11.77 -18.31
CA TYR A 22 -10.42 -10.93 -17.99
C TYR A 22 -10.86 -9.49 -17.69
N VAL A 23 -10.24 -8.89 -16.68
CA VAL A 23 -10.40 -7.48 -16.34
C VAL A 23 -9.05 -6.84 -16.00
N SER A 24 -8.96 -5.53 -16.20
CA SER A 24 -7.80 -4.75 -15.83
C SER A 24 -8.22 -3.37 -15.34
N HIS A 25 -7.89 -3.08 -14.08
CA HIS A 25 -8.23 -1.82 -13.45
C HIS A 25 -7.04 -1.26 -12.72
N TYR A 26 -6.85 0.06 -12.87
CA TYR A 26 -6.02 0.79 -11.91
C TYR A 26 -6.65 0.72 -10.52
N VAL A 27 -5.81 0.54 -9.51
CA VAL A 27 -6.20 0.79 -8.13
C VAL A 27 -6.45 2.30 -8.02
N ARG A 28 -7.69 2.68 -7.67
CA ARG A 28 -8.12 4.09 -7.64
C ARG A 28 -7.59 4.80 -6.38
N THR A 29 -6.26 4.93 -6.28
CA THR A 29 -5.55 5.56 -5.16
C THR A 29 -5.83 7.05 -5.06
N SER A 30 -5.64 7.63 -3.88
CA SER A 30 -5.71 9.09 -3.65
C SER A 30 -4.80 9.84 -4.61
N LYS A 31 -3.55 9.35 -4.78
CA LYS A 31 -2.57 9.87 -5.73
C LYS A 31 -3.15 9.93 -7.15
N LEU A 32 -3.60 8.78 -7.69
CA LEU A 32 -4.08 8.69 -9.07
C LEU A 32 -5.29 9.59 -9.31
N ARG A 33 -6.26 9.62 -8.39
CA ARG A 33 -7.45 10.49 -8.51
C ARG A 33 -7.08 11.96 -8.57
N GLN A 34 -6.11 12.40 -7.76
CA GLN A 34 -5.64 13.78 -7.78
C GLN A 34 -4.89 14.10 -9.08
N GLU A 35 -4.05 13.19 -9.58
CA GLU A 35 -3.34 13.38 -10.85
C GLU A 35 -4.31 13.43 -12.05
N GLU A 36 -5.36 12.61 -12.05
CA GLU A 36 -6.45 12.68 -13.03
C GLU A 36 -7.18 14.03 -12.96
N TYR A 37 -7.51 14.52 -11.77
CA TYR A 37 -8.14 15.84 -11.58
C TYR A 37 -7.28 16.97 -12.16
N PHE A 38 -5.96 16.92 -11.96
CA PHE A 38 -5.02 17.90 -12.49
C PHE A 38 -4.52 17.63 -13.93
N GLY A 39 -5.06 16.60 -14.60
CA GLY A 39 -4.69 16.25 -15.98
C GLY A 39 -3.24 15.80 -16.18
N GLY A 40 -2.59 15.27 -15.15
CA GLY A 40 -1.23 14.71 -15.26
C GLY A 40 -0.48 14.65 -13.95
N ALA A 41 0.70 14.02 -13.97
CA ALA A 41 1.50 13.73 -12.78
C ALA A 41 1.78 14.99 -11.92
N LYS A 42 1.58 14.86 -10.61
CA LYS A 42 1.79 15.93 -9.61
C LYS A 42 2.58 15.48 -8.40
N PHE A 43 2.60 14.18 -8.11
CA PHE A 43 3.35 13.62 -7.01
C PHE A 43 4.77 13.27 -7.46
N MET A 44 5.73 13.52 -6.58
CA MET A 44 7.11 13.11 -6.73
C MET A 44 7.24 11.60 -6.90
N LYS A 45 8.21 11.21 -7.73
CA LYS A 45 8.59 9.82 -7.98
C LYS A 45 9.98 9.55 -7.39
N VAL A 46 10.27 8.29 -7.06
CA VAL A 46 11.61 7.91 -6.56
C VAL A 46 12.68 8.27 -7.59
N GLY A 47 12.38 8.09 -8.88
CA GLY A 47 13.27 8.49 -9.97
C GLY A 47 13.57 9.99 -10.05
N ASP A 48 12.81 10.86 -9.38
CA ASP A 48 12.98 12.32 -9.42
C ASP A 48 13.96 12.82 -8.33
N MET A 49 14.30 11.98 -7.35
CA MET A 49 15.13 12.35 -6.20
C MET A 49 16.65 12.39 -6.48
N LYS A 50 17.07 12.44 -7.76
CA LYS A 50 18.50 12.42 -8.12
C LYS A 50 19.07 13.82 -8.31
N GLY A 51 20.14 14.13 -7.57
CA GLY A 51 20.92 15.37 -7.71
C GLY A 51 20.23 16.63 -7.17
N PHE A 52 20.77 17.80 -7.53
CA PHE A 52 20.29 19.11 -7.05
C PHE A 52 18.79 19.35 -7.30
N PHE A 53 18.27 18.93 -8.46
CA PHE A 53 16.85 19.04 -8.79
C PHE A 53 15.93 18.18 -7.91
N GLY A 54 16.45 17.13 -7.29
CA GLY A 54 15.72 16.32 -6.32
C GLY A 54 15.30 17.12 -5.10
N LEU A 55 16.22 17.91 -4.52
CA LEU A 55 15.92 18.78 -3.38
C LEU A 55 14.85 19.82 -3.71
N VAL A 56 14.96 20.46 -4.89
CA VAL A 56 13.95 21.42 -5.36
C VAL A 56 12.57 20.76 -5.46
N THR A 57 12.52 19.54 -6.00
CA THR A 57 11.27 18.77 -6.12
C THR A 57 10.68 18.45 -4.74
N VAL A 58 11.52 18.14 -3.74
CA VAL A 58 11.08 17.92 -2.35
C VAL A 58 10.45 19.15 -1.74
N TYR A 59 11.13 20.31 -1.82
CA TYR A 59 10.58 21.55 -1.30
C TYR A 59 9.28 21.95 -2.00
N LEU A 60 9.18 21.74 -3.31
CA LEU A 60 7.95 22.01 -4.07
C LEU A 60 6.80 21.10 -3.65
N GLN A 61 7.05 19.80 -3.43
CA GLN A 61 6.07 18.84 -2.92
C GLN A 61 5.56 19.28 -1.53
N ILE A 62 6.47 19.62 -0.62
CA ILE A 62 6.13 20.10 0.73
C ILE A 62 5.29 21.39 0.65
N LEU A 63 5.67 22.32 -0.23
CA LEU A 63 4.92 23.56 -0.43
C LEU A 63 3.51 23.28 -0.95
N ARG A 64 3.36 22.41 -1.95
CA ARG A 64 2.04 22.00 -2.50
C ARG A 64 1.16 21.37 -1.42
N ALA A 65 1.72 20.53 -0.56
CA ALA A 65 1.00 19.93 0.55
C ALA A 65 0.57 20.99 1.58
N LYS A 66 1.47 21.89 2.00
CA LYS A 66 1.17 22.97 2.95
C LYS A 66 0.12 23.95 2.42
N LEU A 67 0.17 24.26 1.13
CA LEU A 67 -0.81 25.10 0.44
C LEU A 67 -2.10 24.36 0.08
N LYS A 68 -2.25 23.08 0.47
CA LYS A 68 -3.42 22.23 0.18
C LYS A 68 -3.74 22.09 -1.32
N VAL A 69 -2.72 22.22 -2.17
CA VAL A 69 -2.82 21.93 -3.61
C VAL A 69 -2.85 20.41 -3.82
N LEU A 70 -2.08 19.67 -3.03
CA LEU A 70 -2.12 18.21 -2.97
C LEU A 70 -2.57 17.77 -1.58
N ASP A 71 -3.52 16.85 -1.54
CA ASP A 71 -3.99 16.23 -0.32
C ASP A 71 -3.15 14.98 -0.01
N MET A 72 -2.39 15.06 1.08
CA MET A 72 -1.55 13.97 1.59
C MET A 72 -2.21 13.20 2.74
N SER A 73 -3.41 13.62 3.18
CA SER A 73 -4.08 13.05 4.35
C SER A 73 -4.55 11.60 4.15
N TYR A 74 -4.75 11.21 2.89
CA TYR A 74 -5.21 9.89 2.48
C TYR A 74 -4.13 9.11 1.71
N GLY A 75 -2.87 9.28 2.12
CA GLY A 75 -1.71 8.64 1.52
C GLY A 75 -1.39 9.11 0.10
N ASN A 76 -0.24 8.70 -0.40
CA ASN A 76 0.28 9.02 -1.73
C ASN A 76 0.94 7.83 -2.43
N GLY A 77 0.67 6.62 -1.94
CA GLY A 77 1.17 5.38 -2.51
C GLY A 77 0.45 4.99 -3.80
N THR A 78 1.09 4.09 -4.54
CA THR A 78 0.63 3.60 -5.84
C THR A 78 -0.11 2.27 -5.76
N ALA A 79 -0.04 1.55 -4.63
CA ALA A 79 -0.63 0.21 -4.44
C ALA A 79 -0.24 -0.78 -5.56
N ASN A 80 1.03 -0.79 -5.95
CA ASN A 80 1.53 -1.46 -7.15
C ASN A 80 2.45 -2.67 -6.89
N THR A 81 2.73 -3.02 -5.63
CA THR A 81 3.81 -3.96 -5.30
C THR A 81 3.29 -5.40 -5.21
N ALA A 82 2.19 -5.61 -4.49
CA ALA A 82 1.69 -6.96 -4.22
C ALA A 82 0.19 -6.97 -3.91
N LEU A 83 -0.37 -8.19 -3.90
CA LEU A 83 -1.74 -8.46 -3.47
C LEU A 83 -1.74 -9.50 -2.33
N VAL A 84 -2.64 -9.35 -1.37
CA VAL A 84 -2.93 -10.39 -0.37
C VAL A 84 -4.44 -10.51 -0.16
N TYR A 85 -4.93 -11.73 0.08
CA TYR A 85 -6.31 -11.98 0.46
C TYR A 85 -6.38 -12.37 1.93
N HIS A 86 -7.11 -11.61 2.73
CA HIS A 86 -7.27 -11.87 4.16
C HIS A 86 -8.61 -11.33 4.67
N HIS A 87 -9.27 -12.09 5.54
CA HIS A 87 -10.58 -11.74 6.13
C HIS A 87 -11.59 -11.17 5.11
N GLY A 88 -11.81 -11.91 4.01
CA GLY A 88 -12.80 -11.57 2.98
C GLY A 88 -12.42 -10.38 2.09
N LYS A 89 -11.20 -9.86 2.20
CA LYS A 89 -10.75 -8.65 1.48
C LYS A 89 -9.52 -8.98 0.64
N LEU A 90 -9.55 -8.56 -0.63
CA LEU A 90 -8.35 -8.48 -1.46
C LEU A 90 -7.71 -7.12 -1.20
N LEU A 91 -6.44 -7.10 -0.81
CA LEU A 91 -5.69 -5.89 -0.51
C LEU A 91 -4.62 -5.68 -1.57
N ALA A 92 -4.54 -4.45 -2.10
CA ALA A 92 -3.44 -3.98 -2.93
C ALA A 92 -2.44 -3.18 -2.09
N LEU A 93 -1.17 -3.54 -2.19
CA LEU A 93 -0.13 -3.16 -1.25
C LEU A 93 1.00 -2.39 -1.93
N GLN A 94 1.58 -1.45 -1.20
CA GLN A 94 2.82 -0.78 -1.56
C GLN A 94 3.56 -0.38 -0.27
N GLU A 95 4.89 -0.51 -0.30
CA GLU A 95 5.77 -0.47 0.89
C GLU A 95 5.67 0.78 1.78
N ALA A 96 5.15 1.90 1.26
CA ALA A 96 5.17 3.20 1.93
C ALA A 96 3.77 3.76 2.25
N ASP A 97 2.69 3.00 2.02
CA ASP A 97 1.33 3.46 2.26
C ASP A 97 0.48 2.36 2.92
N LYS A 98 -0.76 2.71 3.26
CA LYS A 98 -1.75 1.77 3.77
C LYS A 98 -2.33 0.93 2.63
N PRO A 99 -2.83 -0.29 2.91
CA PRO A 99 -3.44 -1.15 1.91
C PRO A 99 -4.73 -0.54 1.33
N TYR A 100 -4.96 -0.75 0.04
CA TYR A 100 -6.24 -0.46 -0.61
C TYR A 100 -7.07 -1.73 -0.73
N VAL A 101 -8.34 -1.68 -0.33
CA VAL A 101 -9.28 -2.80 -0.47
C VAL A 101 -9.84 -2.81 -1.89
N LEU A 102 -9.73 -3.97 -2.52
CA LEU A 102 -10.34 -4.30 -3.79
C LEU A 102 -11.50 -5.28 -3.56
N LYS A 103 -12.63 -5.00 -4.17
CA LYS A 103 -13.79 -5.90 -4.23
C LYS A 103 -13.79 -6.59 -5.59
N VAL A 104 -13.80 -7.91 -5.57
CA VAL A 104 -14.10 -8.72 -6.76
C VAL A 104 -15.62 -8.86 -6.84
N LEU A 105 -16.20 -8.40 -7.95
CA LEU A 105 -17.62 -8.47 -8.21
C LEU A 105 -18.02 -9.86 -8.73
N GLU A 106 -19.30 -10.19 -8.68
CA GLU A 106 -19.81 -11.54 -9.04
C GLU A 106 -19.59 -11.90 -10.51
N ASP A 107 -19.54 -10.90 -11.39
CA ASP A 107 -19.23 -11.03 -12.81
C ASP A 107 -17.73 -11.21 -13.08
N GLY A 108 -16.88 -10.94 -12.09
CA GLY A 108 -15.42 -11.00 -12.19
C GLY A 108 -14.74 -9.63 -12.30
N ASP A 109 -15.50 -8.54 -12.28
CA ASP A 109 -14.98 -7.18 -12.30
C ASP A 109 -14.32 -6.77 -10.97
N LEU A 110 -13.53 -5.69 -10.98
CA LEU A 110 -12.75 -5.20 -9.84
C LEU A 110 -13.08 -3.76 -9.50
N GLN A 111 -13.48 -3.53 -8.24
CA GLN A 111 -13.75 -2.21 -7.71
C GLN A 111 -12.79 -1.86 -6.57
N THR A 112 -12.13 -0.70 -6.63
CA THR A 112 -11.41 -0.15 -5.48
C THR A 112 -12.40 0.44 -4.48
N LEU A 113 -12.48 -0.10 -3.26
CA LEU A 113 -13.35 0.42 -2.21
C LEU A 113 -12.73 1.61 -1.48
N GLY A 114 -11.41 1.58 -1.26
CA GLY A 114 -10.70 2.65 -0.55
C GLY A 114 -9.54 2.09 0.26
N MET A 115 -8.94 2.96 1.07
CA MET A 115 -7.83 2.62 1.94
C MET A 115 -8.34 1.99 3.24
N LEU A 116 -7.61 1.00 3.76
CA LEU A 116 -7.92 0.34 5.02
C LEU A 116 -6.94 0.79 6.11
N ASP A 117 -7.48 1.33 7.20
CA ASP A 117 -6.70 1.82 8.35
C ASP A 117 -6.96 1.05 9.66
N TYR A 118 -7.71 -0.06 9.58
CA TYR A 118 -8.02 -0.95 10.70
C TYR A 118 -8.57 -0.20 11.92
N ASP A 119 -9.67 0.53 11.74
CA ASP A 119 -10.29 1.37 12.78
C ASP A 119 -9.29 2.36 13.40
N LYS A 120 -8.50 3.00 12.54
CA LYS A 120 -7.43 3.95 12.89
C LYS A 120 -6.27 3.36 13.70
N ARG A 121 -6.18 2.03 13.81
CA ARG A 121 -5.07 1.34 14.50
C ARG A 121 -3.80 1.31 13.64
N LEU A 122 -3.93 1.37 12.32
CA LEU A 122 -2.81 1.47 11.37
C LEU A 122 -2.42 2.94 11.16
N LYS A 123 -1.33 3.34 11.83
CA LYS A 123 -0.76 4.69 11.79
C LYS A 123 0.56 4.80 11.01
N HIS A 124 1.15 3.67 10.65
CA HIS A 124 2.41 3.57 9.93
C HIS A 124 2.19 2.91 8.55
N SER A 125 3.26 2.82 7.76
CA SER A 125 3.28 2.06 6.49
C SER A 125 2.92 0.59 6.71
N PHE A 126 2.48 -0.08 5.65
CA PHE A 126 2.13 -1.49 5.67
C PHE A 126 2.99 -2.23 4.64
N THR A 127 3.70 -3.28 5.04
CA THR A 127 4.56 -4.03 4.12
C THR A 127 3.79 -4.57 2.91
N ALA A 128 4.44 -4.60 1.75
CA ALA A 128 3.89 -5.26 0.58
C ALA A 128 3.87 -6.79 0.70
N HIS A 129 4.58 -7.38 1.67
CA HIS A 129 4.73 -8.82 1.77
C HIS A 129 4.26 -9.40 3.11
N PRO A 130 3.03 -9.12 3.56
CA PRO A 130 2.49 -9.75 4.76
C PRO A 130 2.38 -11.27 4.56
N LYS A 131 2.48 -12.03 5.65
CA LYS A 131 2.37 -13.49 5.61
C LYS A 131 1.12 -13.92 6.33
N VAL A 132 0.27 -14.71 5.68
CA VAL A 132 -0.90 -15.32 6.31
C VAL A 132 -0.51 -16.71 6.77
N ASP A 133 -0.65 -17.01 8.07
CA ASP A 133 -0.46 -18.35 8.60
C ASP A 133 -1.62 -19.25 8.13
N PRO A 134 -1.34 -20.35 7.40
CA PRO A 134 -2.38 -21.24 6.91
C PRO A 134 -3.10 -22.03 8.02
N PHE A 135 -2.54 -22.14 9.23
CA PHE A 135 -3.13 -22.88 10.34
C PHE A 135 -4.02 -22.00 11.22
N THR A 136 -3.58 -20.79 11.56
CA THR A 136 -4.34 -19.88 12.42
C THR A 136 -5.24 -18.92 11.63
N GLY A 137 -4.91 -18.63 10.37
CA GLY A 137 -5.55 -17.60 9.56
C GLY A 137 -5.14 -16.18 9.94
N GLU A 138 -4.19 -16.01 10.85
CA GLU A 138 -3.64 -14.71 11.23
C GLU A 138 -2.72 -14.18 10.14
N MET A 139 -2.72 -12.87 9.96
CA MET A 139 -1.83 -12.18 9.03
C MET A 139 -0.78 -11.38 9.80
N PHE A 140 0.47 -11.74 9.55
CA PHE A 140 1.67 -11.14 10.11
C PHE A 140 2.11 -10.02 9.16
N THR A 141 2.36 -8.84 9.70
CA THR A 141 2.74 -7.66 8.92
C THR A 141 3.67 -6.77 9.72
N PHE A 142 4.32 -5.82 9.04
CA PHE A 142 5.11 -4.78 9.67
C PHE A 142 5.02 -3.49 8.87
N GLY A 143 5.43 -2.38 9.50
CA GLY A 143 5.74 -1.12 8.83
C GLY A 143 7.12 -0.65 9.23
N TYR A 144 7.82 0.01 8.31
CA TYR A 144 9.09 0.68 8.60
C TYR A 144 8.99 2.19 8.37
N SER A 145 9.80 2.95 9.12
CA SER A 145 9.75 4.41 9.22
C SER A 145 11.15 5.01 9.17
N HIS A 146 11.24 6.28 8.77
CA HIS A 146 12.48 7.07 8.87
C HIS A 146 12.71 7.63 10.28
N GLU A 147 11.69 7.59 11.15
CA GLU A 147 11.73 8.04 12.55
C GLU A 147 11.42 6.87 13.51
N PRO A 148 12.00 6.85 14.72
CA PRO A 148 11.67 5.84 15.73
C PRO A 148 10.17 5.82 16.12
N PRO A 149 9.55 4.63 16.34
CA PRO A 149 10.12 3.30 16.13
C PRO A 149 10.31 3.00 14.63
N TYR A 150 11.54 2.61 14.26
CA TYR A 150 11.90 2.38 12.85
C TYR A 150 11.20 1.18 12.24
N ILE A 151 10.85 0.18 13.05
CA ILE A 151 10.05 -0.98 12.63
C ILE A 151 8.94 -1.19 13.64
N THR A 152 7.72 -1.41 13.16
CA THR A 152 6.59 -1.84 13.97
C THR A 152 6.00 -3.11 13.38
N TYR A 153 6.07 -4.21 14.11
CA TYR A 153 5.41 -5.47 13.78
C TYR A 153 3.97 -5.48 14.29
N ARG A 154 3.09 -6.17 13.56
CA ARG A 154 1.65 -6.30 13.84
C ARG A 154 1.17 -7.70 13.45
N VAL A 155 0.18 -8.18 14.19
CA VAL A 155 -0.64 -9.33 13.81
C VAL A 155 -2.06 -8.84 13.55
N ILE A 156 -2.72 -9.41 12.54
CA ILE A 156 -4.14 -9.20 12.28
C ILE A 156 -4.82 -10.56 12.42
N SER A 157 -5.84 -10.65 13.26
CA SER A 157 -6.57 -11.89 13.51
C SER A 157 -7.26 -12.41 12.24
N LYS A 158 -7.71 -13.67 12.23
CA LYS A 158 -8.51 -14.21 11.11
C LYS A 158 -9.84 -13.46 10.92
N GLU A 159 -10.32 -12.77 11.95
CA GLU A 159 -11.46 -11.85 11.95
C GLU A 159 -11.12 -10.44 11.44
N GLY A 160 -9.87 -10.19 11.03
CA GLY A 160 -9.46 -8.90 10.48
C GLY A 160 -9.17 -7.82 11.52
N GLU A 161 -9.07 -8.18 12.81
CA GLU A 161 -8.76 -7.24 13.89
C GLU A 161 -7.25 -7.05 14.02
N MET A 162 -6.77 -5.81 13.90
CA MET A 162 -5.36 -5.50 14.07
C MET A 162 -4.97 -5.48 15.54
N GLN A 163 -4.05 -6.34 15.95
CA GLN A 163 -3.53 -6.42 17.32
C GLN A 163 -2.62 -5.23 17.66
N ASP A 164 -2.23 -5.14 18.92
CA ASP A 164 -1.35 -4.07 19.42
C ASP A 164 0.02 -4.09 18.72
N PRO A 165 0.65 -2.91 18.55
CA PRO A 165 1.95 -2.80 17.90
C PRO A 165 3.05 -3.42 18.76
N VAL A 166 3.97 -4.15 18.11
CA VAL A 166 5.22 -4.58 18.72
C VAL A 166 6.36 -3.83 18.03
N PRO A 167 6.96 -2.80 18.66
CA PRO A 167 8.10 -2.11 18.09
C PRO A 167 9.32 -3.03 18.10
N ILE A 168 10.09 -3.03 17.00
CA ILE A 168 11.37 -3.74 16.90
C ILE A 168 12.48 -2.68 16.90
N THR A 169 13.30 -2.69 17.95
CA THR A 169 14.39 -1.73 18.13
C THR A 169 15.58 -2.10 17.25
N ILE A 170 15.93 -1.20 16.34
CA ILE A 170 17.15 -1.25 15.52
C ILE A 170 17.86 0.11 15.61
N PRO A 171 19.18 0.19 15.38
CA PRO A 171 19.94 1.43 15.61
C PRO A 171 19.62 2.52 14.58
N ASP A 172 19.25 2.15 13.36
CA ASP A 172 19.11 3.05 12.21
C ASP A 172 17.89 2.69 11.36
N PRO A 173 17.31 3.62 10.59
CA PRO A 173 16.24 3.32 9.64
C PRO A 173 16.78 2.45 8.50
N ILE A 174 16.17 1.28 8.28
CA ILE A 174 16.54 0.32 7.23
C ILE A 174 15.32 0.04 6.37
N MET A 175 15.52 -0.01 5.05
CA MET A 175 14.48 -0.50 4.13
C MET A 175 14.37 -2.02 4.27
N MET A 176 13.17 -2.50 4.61
CA MET A 176 12.85 -3.92 4.67
C MET A 176 11.68 -4.21 3.75
N HIS A 177 12.00 -4.84 2.62
CA HIS A 177 11.03 -5.20 1.59
C HIS A 177 10.17 -6.40 2.01
N ASP A 178 10.81 -7.45 2.55
CA ASP A 178 10.16 -8.72 2.88
C ASP A 178 10.67 -9.31 4.20
N PHE A 179 9.94 -10.28 4.74
CA PHE A 179 10.25 -11.06 5.93
C PHE A 179 9.70 -12.48 5.81
N ALA A 180 9.94 -13.33 6.81
CA ALA A 180 9.39 -14.69 6.86
C ALA A 180 8.75 -14.96 8.22
N ILE A 181 7.80 -15.90 8.25
CA ILE A 181 7.21 -16.43 9.48
C ILE A 181 7.58 -17.90 9.63
N THR A 182 7.70 -18.36 10.87
CA THR A 182 7.82 -19.78 11.19
C THR A 182 6.69 -20.16 12.15
N LYS A 183 6.65 -21.43 12.56
CA LYS A 183 5.58 -21.93 13.43
C LYS A 183 5.54 -21.27 14.82
N ASN A 184 6.67 -20.74 15.30
CA ASN A 184 6.84 -20.20 16.65
C ASN A 184 7.34 -18.76 16.62
#